data_AF-A0A940NV59-F1
#
_entry.id   AF-A0A940NV59-F1
#
_cell.length_a   1.000
_cell.length_b   1.000
_cell.length_c   1.000
_cell.angle_alpha   90.00
_cell.angle_beta   90.00
_cell.angle_gamma   90.00
#
_symmetry.space_group_name_H-M   'P 1'
#
loop_
_entity.id
_entity.type
_entity.pdbx_description
1 polymer ?
#
loop_
_entity_poly.entity_id
_entity_poly.type
_entity_poly.pdbx_seq_one_letter_code
_entity_poly.pdbx_strand_id
1 'polypeptide(L)'
;MGNKKQQRQRRTRSEQRTKRRNGFRKALSILILLLCAVPMLGGGTHALWVIPAAICISMNEDLYFCMAGGVIAGLCIDLACGSALGTNAIYMVCFCTLVCLLFEQILRRSFLHYMVMTAACAFLHGILRWFLTAGIFRTPGRERLWTDLLIPVAVRTVIAAVPVYLLFFPLSRLLTRHVRSMDAAAIRRDW
;
A
#
# COMPACT_ATOMS: atom_id res chain seq x y z
N MET A 1 43.31 22.88 4.75
CA MET A 1 41.93 23.17 4.26
C MET A 1 41.31 22.09 3.33
N GLY A 2 42.08 21.20 2.70
CA GLY A 2 41.56 20.20 1.74
C GLY A 2 40.64 19.10 2.32
N ASN A 3 40.85 18.71 3.58
CA ASN A 3 40.15 17.57 4.20
C ASN A 3 38.63 17.85 4.41
N LYS A 4 38.26 19.09 4.77
CA LYS A 4 36.86 19.48 4.97
C LYS A 4 36.05 19.47 3.66
N LYS A 5 36.63 19.85 2.52
CA LYS A 5 35.94 19.83 1.20
C LYS A 5 35.70 18.39 0.72
N GLN A 6 36.68 17.49 0.87
CA GLN A 6 36.54 16.07 0.52
C GLN A 6 35.52 15.36 1.42
N GLN A 7 35.50 15.65 2.73
CA GLN A 7 34.48 15.12 3.65
C GLN A 7 33.07 15.61 3.28
N ARG A 8 32.92 16.89 2.91
CA ARG A 8 31.63 17.45 2.46
C ARG A 8 31.15 16.80 1.17
N GLN A 9 32.04 16.55 0.21
CA GLN A 9 31.71 15.84 -1.05
C GLN A 9 31.38 14.36 -0.85
N ARG A 10 31.99 13.68 0.13
CA ARG A 10 31.67 12.29 0.45
C ARG A 10 30.30 12.17 1.11
N ARG A 11 29.94 13.09 2.02
CA ARG A 11 28.59 13.17 2.62
C ARG A 11 27.50 13.40 1.57
N THR A 12 27.72 14.34 0.64
CA THR A 12 26.71 14.60 -0.40
C THR A 12 26.50 13.40 -1.34
N ARG A 13 27.54 12.62 -1.65
CA ARG A 13 27.41 11.39 -2.46
C ARG A 13 26.71 10.25 -1.71
N SER A 14 26.91 10.09 -0.40
CA SER A 14 26.19 9.08 0.38
C SER A 14 24.71 9.44 0.55
N GLU A 15 24.40 10.71 0.79
CA GLU A 15 23.02 11.21 0.86
C GLU A 15 22.28 11.01 -0.48
N GLN A 16 22.95 11.30 -1.60
CA GLN A 16 22.39 11.05 -2.93
C GLN A 16 22.09 9.57 -3.19
N ARG A 17 22.96 8.65 -2.74
CA ARG A 17 22.74 7.20 -2.87
C ARG A 17 21.54 6.74 -2.05
N THR A 18 21.39 7.21 -0.82
CA THR A 18 20.25 6.89 0.04
C THR A 18 18.94 7.44 -0.54
N LYS A 19 18.96 8.67 -1.07
CA LYS A 19 17.80 9.28 -1.73
C LYS A 19 17.38 8.52 -2.98
N ARG A 20 18.33 8.13 -3.83
CA ARG A 20 18.07 7.31 -5.04
C ARG A 20 17.49 5.93 -4.68
N ARG A 21 17.97 5.32 -3.60
CA ARG A 21 17.50 4.01 -3.14
C ARG A 21 16.09 4.04 -2.53
N ASN A 22 15.77 5.08 -1.78
CA ASN A 22 14.41 5.30 -1.29
C ASN A 22 13.45 5.58 -2.45
N GLY A 23 13.89 6.34 -3.46
CA GLY A 23 13.15 6.52 -4.71
C GLY A 23 12.88 5.20 -5.42
N PHE A 24 13.89 4.32 -5.51
CA PHE A 24 13.73 2.99 -6.10
C PHE A 24 12.75 2.11 -5.30
N ARG A 25 12.78 2.16 -3.97
CA ARG A 25 11.79 1.47 -3.11
C ARG A 25 10.37 1.93 -3.41
N LYS A 26 10.16 3.26 -3.41
CA LYS A 26 8.87 3.88 -3.69
C LYS A 26 8.36 3.51 -5.09
N ALA A 27 9.22 3.56 -6.10
CA ALA A 27 8.88 3.14 -7.46
C ALA A 27 8.50 1.66 -7.53
N LEU A 28 9.24 0.78 -6.84
CA LEU A 28 8.97 -0.65 -6.82
C LEU A 28 7.67 -0.99 -6.07
N SER A 29 7.37 -0.29 -4.98
CA SER A 29 6.10 -0.43 -4.26
C SER A 29 4.90 -0.05 -5.15
N ILE A 30 5.01 1.05 -5.92
CA ILE A 30 3.98 1.45 -6.90
C ILE A 30 3.87 0.41 -8.02
N LEU A 31 5.00 -0.10 -8.52
CA LEU A 31 5.01 -1.14 -9.55
C LEU A 31 4.31 -2.42 -9.07
N ILE A 32 4.55 -2.84 -7.83
CA ILE A 32 3.87 -4.00 -7.23
C ILE A 32 2.37 -3.72 -7.08
N LEU A 33 1.97 -2.52 -6.68
CA LEU A 33 0.56 -2.12 -6.61
C LEU A 33 -0.11 -2.21 -7.98
N LEU A 34 0.54 -1.70 -9.03
CA LEU A 34 0.05 -1.79 -10.40
C LEU A 34 -0.01 -3.25 -10.89
N LEU A 35 0.97 -4.08 -10.56
CA LEU A 35 0.97 -5.51 -10.88
C LEU A 35 -0.21 -6.23 -10.20
N CYS A 36 -0.55 -5.84 -8.96
CA CYS A 36 -1.73 -6.35 -8.26
C CYS A 36 -3.05 -5.91 -8.90
N ALA A 37 -3.06 -4.86 -9.72
CA ALA A 37 -4.24 -4.42 -10.46
C ALA A 37 -4.47 -5.20 -11.77
N VAL A 38 -3.41 -5.78 -12.38
CA VAL A 38 -3.50 -6.59 -13.61
C VAL A 38 -4.53 -7.72 -13.53
N PRO A 39 -4.56 -8.59 -12.48
CA PRO A 39 -5.57 -9.64 -12.39
C PRO A 39 -7.00 -9.10 -12.27
N MET A 40 -7.19 -7.87 -11.82
CA MET A 40 -8.52 -7.27 -11.67
C MET A 40 -9.15 -6.84 -13.01
N LEU A 41 -8.33 -6.56 -14.03
CA LEU A 41 -8.79 -6.12 -15.35
C LEU A 41 -9.34 -7.27 -16.22
N GLY A 42 -9.10 -8.53 -15.84
CA GLY A 42 -9.47 -9.72 -16.63
C GLY A 42 -10.92 -10.20 -16.53
N GLY A 43 -11.87 -9.39 -16.02
CA GLY A 43 -13.31 -9.67 -16.17
C GLY A 43 -13.95 -10.81 -15.35
N GLY A 44 -13.46 -11.12 -14.15
CA GLY A 44 -13.92 -12.21 -13.27
C GLY A 44 -14.21 -11.78 -11.83
N THR A 45 -14.55 -12.74 -10.94
CA THR A 45 -14.76 -12.54 -9.48
C THR A 45 -13.43 -12.29 -8.77
N HIS A 46 -12.77 -11.20 -9.13
CA HIS A 46 -11.38 -10.98 -8.79
C HIS A 46 -11.24 -10.47 -7.36
N ALA A 47 -10.34 -11.11 -6.62
CA ALA A 47 -9.91 -10.61 -5.34
C ALA A 47 -9.29 -9.21 -5.54
N LEU A 48 -9.51 -8.29 -4.60
CA LEU A 48 -8.95 -6.95 -4.64
C LEU A 48 -7.53 -6.97 -4.04
N TRP A 49 -6.53 -7.49 -4.76
CA TRP A 49 -5.12 -7.58 -4.32
C TRP A 49 -4.50 -6.20 -4.10
N VAL A 50 -5.11 -5.17 -4.69
CA VAL A 50 -4.73 -3.77 -4.55
C VAL A 50 -4.92 -3.25 -3.11
N ILE A 51 -5.91 -3.78 -2.36
CA ILE A 51 -6.17 -3.40 -0.96
C ILE A 51 -5.00 -3.76 -0.04
N PRO A 52 -4.59 -5.04 0.06
CA PRO A 52 -3.44 -5.42 0.88
C PRO A 52 -2.14 -4.74 0.44
N ALA A 53 -1.97 -4.47 -0.85
CA ALA A 53 -0.81 -3.75 -1.36
C ALA A 53 -0.77 -2.29 -0.88
N ALA A 54 -1.90 -1.59 -0.94
CA ALA A 54 -2.02 -0.21 -0.46
C ALA A 54 -1.74 -0.10 1.05
N ILE A 55 -2.26 -1.05 1.85
CA ILE A 55 -2.04 -1.09 3.30
C ILE A 55 -0.56 -1.39 3.64
N CYS A 56 0.09 -2.28 2.88
CA CYS A 56 1.53 -2.54 3.00
C CYS A 56 2.37 -1.29 2.75
N ILE A 57 1.97 -0.46 1.79
CA ILE A 57 2.59 0.83 1.50
C ILE A 57 2.35 1.80 2.65
N SER A 58 1.10 1.91 3.11
CA SER A 58 0.72 2.77 4.24
C SER A 58 1.47 2.47 5.53
N MET A 59 1.86 1.22 5.77
CA MET A 59 2.60 0.83 6.98
C MET A 59 4.08 1.29 6.95
N ASN A 60 4.65 1.52 5.77
CA ASN A 60 6.11 1.65 5.59
C ASN A 60 6.57 3.01 5.06
N GLU A 61 5.66 3.84 4.56
CA GLU A 61 5.99 5.10 3.89
C GLU A 61 5.32 6.30 4.55
N ASP A 62 5.74 7.50 4.12
CA ASP A 62 5.26 8.79 4.62
C ASP A 62 3.81 9.08 4.16
N LEU A 63 3.07 9.87 4.95
CA LEU A 63 1.66 10.22 4.71
C LEU A 63 1.34 10.61 3.26
N TYR A 64 2.13 11.51 2.66
CA TYR A 64 1.94 11.96 1.27
C TYR A 64 2.02 10.81 0.26
N PHE A 65 2.92 9.85 0.49
CA PHE A 65 3.08 8.69 -0.38
C PHE A 65 1.92 7.70 -0.19
N CYS A 66 1.41 7.58 1.03
CA CYS A 66 0.24 6.77 1.35
C CYS A 66 -1.03 7.31 0.70
N MET A 67 -1.20 8.64 0.69
CA MET A 67 -2.29 9.30 -0.05
C MET A 67 -2.19 9.05 -1.56
N ALA A 68 -1.01 9.24 -2.15
CA ALA A 68 -0.79 8.97 -3.58
C ALA A 68 -1.05 7.48 -3.93
N GLY A 69 -0.57 6.55 -3.10
CA GLY A 69 -0.84 5.13 -3.23
C GLY A 69 -2.33 4.81 -3.15
N GLY A 70 -3.07 5.46 -2.24
CA GLY A 70 -4.52 5.33 -2.12
C GLY A 70 -5.28 5.83 -3.35
N VAL A 71 -4.87 6.97 -3.95
CA VAL A 71 -5.47 7.47 -5.19
C VAL A 71 -5.30 6.45 -6.31
N ILE A 72 -4.06 5.99 -6.55
CA ILE A 72 -3.76 5.03 -7.61
C ILE A 72 -4.52 3.71 -7.37
N ALA A 73 -4.50 3.21 -6.13
CA ALA A 73 -5.22 2.00 -5.74
C ALA A 73 -6.72 2.09 -6.02
N GLY A 74 -7.37 3.16 -5.56
CA GLY A 74 -8.82 3.29 -5.73
C GLY A 74 -9.23 3.59 -7.17
N LEU A 75 -8.41 4.30 -7.96
CA LEU A 75 -8.63 4.44 -9.40
C LEU A 75 -8.51 3.10 -10.14
N CYS A 76 -7.54 2.25 -9.79
CA CYS A 76 -7.44 0.90 -10.33
C CYS A 76 -8.70 0.07 -10.00
N ILE A 77 -9.24 0.20 -8.79
CA ILE A 77 -10.47 -0.48 -8.38
C ILE A 77 -11.68 0.06 -9.17
N ASP A 78 -11.77 1.37 -9.38
CA ASP A 78 -12.84 2.00 -10.17
C ASP A 78 -12.83 1.49 -11.62
N LEU A 79 -11.65 1.46 -12.26
CA LEU A 79 -11.46 0.96 -13.62
C LEU A 79 -11.81 -0.54 -13.75
N ALA A 80 -11.40 -1.35 -12.77
CA ALA A 80 -11.67 -2.79 -12.80
C ALA A 80 -13.14 -3.15 -12.53
N CYS A 81 -13.81 -2.40 -11.64
CA CYS A 81 -15.19 -2.67 -11.25
C CYS A 81 -16.24 -2.03 -12.17
N GLY A 82 -15.83 -1.18 -13.13
CA GLY A 82 -16.75 -0.40 -13.96
C GLY A 82 -17.62 0.57 -13.16
N SER A 83 -17.12 1.03 -12.00
CA SER A 83 -17.84 1.94 -11.10
C SER A 83 -17.63 3.40 -11.52
N ALA A 84 -18.44 4.31 -10.98
CA ALA A 84 -18.24 5.74 -11.16
C ALA A 84 -16.82 6.14 -10.70
N LEU A 85 -16.02 6.67 -11.65
CA LEU A 85 -14.65 7.09 -11.43
C LEU A 85 -14.54 8.03 -10.22
N GLY A 86 -13.61 7.72 -9.31
CA GLY A 86 -13.30 8.55 -8.15
C GLY A 86 -14.00 8.10 -6.86
N THR A 87 -15.01 7.23 -6.94
CA THR A 87 -15.77 6.81 -5.76
C THR A 87 -14.93 5.92 -4.85
N ASN A 88 -14.29 4.88 -5.42
CA ASN A 88 -13.39 4.03 -4.64
C ASN A 88 -12.04 4.72 -4.38
N ALA A 89 -11.63 5.69 -5.22
CA ALA A 89 -10.45 6.53 -4.98
C ALA A 89 -10.54 7.33 -3.68
N ILE A 90 -11.62 8.08 -3.46
CA ILE A 90 -11.79 8.89 -2.24
C ILE A 90 -11.77 7.99 -1.00
N TYR A 91 -12.51 6.88 -1.05
CA TYR A 91 -12.52 5.89 0.02
C TYR A 91 -11.12 5.36 0.35
N MET A 92 -10.39 4.93 -0.67
CA MET A 92 -9.04 4.38 -0.50
C MET A 92 -8.06 5.40 0.06
N VAL A 93 -8.14 6.65 -0.37
CA VAL A 93 -7.30 7.73 0.17
C VAL A 93 -7.58 7.94 1.65
N CYS A 94 -8.86 8.08 2.04
CA CYS A 94 -9.24 8.24 3.43
C CYS A 94 -8.74 7.07 4.28
N PHE A 95 -8.94 5.84 3.81
CA PHE A 95 -8.53 4.65 4.55
C PHE A 95 -7.01 4.50 4.64
N CYS A 96 -6.28 4.68 3.54
CA CYS A 96 -4.81 4.61 3.52
C CYS A 96 -4.17 5.67 4.41
N THR A 97 -4.78 6.86 4.50
CA THR A 97 -4.35 7.96 5.38
C THR A 97 -4.58 7.60 6.86
N LEU A 98 -5.76 7.09 7.20
CA LEU A 98 -6.08 6.63 8.56
C LEU A 98 -5.14 5.51 9.01
N VAL A 99 -4.88 4.52 8.15
CA VAL A 99 -3.95 3.42 8.43
C VAL A 99 -2.52 3.94 8.65
N CYS A 100 -2.06 4.85 7.79
CA CYS A 100 -0.73 5.47 7.93
C CYS A 100 -0.58 6.15 9.29
N LEU A 101 -1.54 7.00 9.66
CA LEU A 101 -1.56 7.70 10.95
C LEU A 101 -1.61 6.73 12.13
N LEU A 102 -2.42 5.67 12.03
CA LEU A 102 -2.55 4.67 13.08
C LEU A 102 -1.24 3.92 13.32
N PHE A 103 -0.51 3.54 12.27
CA PHE A 103 0.81 2.91 12.37
C PHE A 103 1.92 3.87 12.80
N GLU A 104 1.76 5.16 12.55
CA GLU A 104 2.72 6.18 12.98
C GLU A 104 2.58 6.50 14.48
N GLN A 105 1.36 6.52 15.00
CA GLN A 105 1.07 6.98 16.37
C GLN A 105 0.81 5.86 17.39
N ILE A 106 0.14 4.77 16.99
CA ILE A 106 -0.49 3.83 17.95
C ILE A 106 -0.04 2.38 17.73
N LEU A 107 0.10 1.94 16.48
CA LEU A 107 0.24 0.53 16.14
C LEU A 107 1.70 0.13 15.84
N ARG A 108 2.18 -0.92 16.51
CA ARG A 108 3.48 -1.52 16.19
C ARG A 108 3.40 -2.24 14.85
N ARG A 109 4.47 -2.16 14.05
CA ARG A 109 4.59 -2.88 12.76
C ARG A 109 4.63 -4.40 13.00
N SER A 110 3.48 -5.05 12.97
CA SER A 110 3.31 -6.50 13.12
C SER A 110 2.44 -7.06 12.00
N PHE A 111 2.72 -8.30 11.60
CA PHE A 111 1.93 -9.03 10.60
C PHE A 111 0.45 -9.15 11.01
N LEU A 112 0.17 -9.35 12.31
CA LEU A 112 -1.20 -9.46 12.80
C LEU A 112 -1.98 -8.15 12.61
N HIS A 113 -1.37 -7.00 12.93
CA HIS A 113 -2.00 -5.70 12.73
C HIS A 113 -2.25 -5.42 11.24
N TYR A 114 -1.32 -5.80 10.37
CA TYR A 114 -1.52 -5.69 8.92
C TYR A 114 -2.73 -6.52 8.44
N MET A 115 -2.87 -7.77 8.91
CA MET A 115 -4.00 -8.62 8.56
C MET A 115 -5.33 -8.04 9.05
N VAL A 116 -5.37 -7.56 10.30
CA VAL A 116 -6.57 -6.94 10.89
C VAL A 116 -6.96 -5.68 10.12
N MET A 117 -6.02 -4.81 9.78
CA MET A 117 -6.31 -3.60 9.00
C MET A 117 -6.77 -3.92 7.58
N THR A 118 -6.23 -4.98 6.96
CA THR A 118 -6.67 -5.44 5.64
C THR A 118 -8.09 -6.00 5.67
N ALA A 119 -8.41 -6.81 6.67
CA ALA A 119 -9.77 -7.30 6.89
C ALA A 119 -10.76 -6.15 7.15
N ALA A 120 -10.39 -5.20 8.02
CA ALA A 120 -11.20 -4.02 8.30
C ALA A 120 -11.44 -3.18 7.04
N CYS A 121 -10.41 -2.98 6.20
CA CYS A 121 -10.54 -2.27 4.93
C CYS A 121 -11.49 -2.98 3.98
N ALA A 122 -11.30 -4.29 3.78
CA ALA A 122 -12.12 -5.08 2.87
C ALA A 122 -13.60 -5.07 3.29
N PHE A 123 -13.85 -5.19 4.60
CA PHE A 123 -15.20 -5.16 5.16
C PHE A 123 -15.85 -3.77 5.00
N LEU A 124 -15.12 -2.71 5.35
CA LEU A 124 -15.62 -1.34 5.24
C LEU A 124 -15.83 -0.93 3.78
N HIS A 125 -14.97 -1.38 2.86
CA HIS A 125 -15.14 -1.19 1.43
C HIS A 125 -16.43 -1.84 0.94
N GLY A 126 -16.73 -3.05 1.42
CA GLY A 126 -17.96 -3.74 1.08
C GLY A 126 -19.22 -3.03 1.60
N ILE A 127 -19.19 -2.56 2.85
CA ILE A 127 -20.29 -1.77 3.43
C ILE A 127 -20.52 -0.50 2.61
N LEU A 128 -19.45 0.22 2.29
CA LEU A 128 -19.54 1.47 1.55
C LEU A 128 -20.09 1.23 0.13
N ARG A 129 -19.61 0.18 -0.55
CA ARG A 129 -20.13 -0.20 -1.87
C ARG A 129 -21.61 -0.52 -1.83
N TRP A 130 -22.06 -1.22 -0.79
CA TRP A 130 -23.49 -1.42 -0.60
C TRP A 130 -24.23 -0.11 -0.38
N PHE A 131 -23.77 0.74 0.53
CA PHE A 131 -24.43 1.99 0.87
C PHE A 131 -24.57 2.93 -0.35
N LEU A 132 -23.50 3.06 -1.14
CA LEU A 132 -23.50 3.85 -2.37
C LEU A 132 -24.45 3.28 -3.43
N THR A 133 -24.47 1.96 -3.60
CA THR A 133 -25.34 1.30 -4.58
C THR A 133 -26.81 1.37 -4.16
N ALA A 134 -27.08 1.18 -2.87
CA ALA A 134 -28.43 1.20 -2.29
C ALA A 134 -29.02 2.63 -2.21
N GLY A 135 -28.20 3.61 -1.84
CA GLY A 135 -28.62 5.00 -1.63
C GLY A 135 -28.63 5.84 -2.91
N ILE A 136 -27.54 5.81 -3.68
CA ILE A 136 -27.32 6.76 -4.79
C ILE A 136 -27.78 6.16 -6.13
N PHE A 137 -27.40 4.91 -6.42
CA PHE A 137 -27.60 4.33 -7.76
C PHE A 137 -28.91 3.55 -7.95
N ARG A 138 -29.65 3.28 -6.86
CA ARG A 138 -31.01 2.69 -6.85
C ARG A 138 -31.21 1.51 -7.84
N THR A 139 -30.17 0.71 -8.04
CA THR A 139 -30.15 -0.37 -9.03
C THR A 139 -30.94 -1.61 -8.55
N PRO A 140 -31.80 -2.22 -9.40
CA PRO A 140 -32.55 -3.42 -9.05
C PRO A 140 -31.65 -4.68 -9.05
N GLY A 141 -31.78 -5.54 -8.02
CA GLY A 141 -30.92 -6.72 -7.80
C GLY A 141 -30.32 -6.83 -6.38
N ARG A 142 -31.05 -6.29 -5.39
CA ARG A 142 -30.52 -5.71 -4.14
C ARG A 142 -30.11 -6.70 -3.04
N GLU A 143 -30.55 -7.96 -3.12
CA GLU A 143 -30.27 -8.98 -2.09
C GLU A 143 -29.22 -10.04 -2.48
N ARG A 144 -28.96 -10.29 -3.78
CA ARG A 144 -27.94 -11.27 -4.21
C ARG A 144 -26.51 -10.75 -4.23
N LEU A 145 -26.30 -9.43 -4.27
CA LEU A 145 -24.95 -8.84 -4.26
C LEU A 145 -24.20 -9.05 -2.93
N TRP A 146 -24.92 -9.10 -1.82
CA TRP A 146 -24.33 -9.19 -0.47
C TRP A 146 -23.71 -10.55 -0.17
N THR A 147 -24.46 -11.62 -0.39
CA THR A 147 -24.04 -12.97 0.00
C THR A 147 -23.14 -13.61 -1.05
N ASP A 148 -23.42 -13.39 -2.33
CA ASP A 148 -22.76 -14.15 -3.41
C ASP A 148 -21.49 -13.46 -3.94
N LEU A 149 -21.32 -12.15 -3.71
CA LEU A 149 -20.19 -11.38 -4.25
C LEU A 149 -19.34 -10.71 -3.17
N LEU A 150 -19.96 -10.10 -2.15
CA LEU A 150 -19.24 -9.28 -1.18
C LEU A 150 -18.40 -10.09 -0.19
N ILE A 151 -19.00 -11.10 0.43
CA ILE A 151 -18.34 -12.00 1.38
C ILE A 151 -17.19 -12.79 0.73
N PRO A 152 -17.36 -13.45 -0.45
CA PRO A 152 -16.26 -14.18 -1.07
C PRO A 152 -15.13 -13.25 -1.54
N VAL A 153 -15.43 -12.01 -1.94
CA VAL A 153 -14.39 -11.03 -2.28
C VAL A 153 -13.60 -10.62 -1.04
N ALA A 154 -14.26 -10.35 0.09
CA ALA A 154 -13.59 -10.02 1.35
C ALA A 154 -12.74 -11.19 1.90
N VAL A 155 -13.21 -12.43 1.78
CA VAL A 155 -12.43 -13.61 2.19
C VAL A 155 -11.23 -13.79 1.26
N ARG A 156 -11.43 -13.69 -0.06
CA ARG A 156 -10.33 -13.82 -1.03
C ARG A 156 -9.30 -12.68 -0.91
N THR A 157 -9.69 -11.47 -0.52
CA THR A 157 -8.72 -10.37 -0.28
C THR A 157 -7.89 -10.60 0.97
N VAL A 158 -8.48 -11.12 2.05
CA VAL A 158 -7.74 -11.49 3.26
C VAL A 158 -6.78 -12.64 2.98
N ILE A 159 -7.18 -13.64 2.21
CA ILE A 159 -6.28 -14.71 1.76
C ILE A 159 -5.17 -14.15 0.87
N ALA A 160 -5.49 -13.24 -0.06
CA ALA A 160 -4.51 -12.57 -0.92
C ALA A 160 -3.58 -11.60 -0.15
N ALA A 161 -3.92 -11.20 1.07
CA ALA A 161 -3.04 -10.38 1.90
C ALA A 161 -1.76 -11.12 2.31
N VAL A 162 -1.82 -12.45 2.46
CA VAL A 162 -0.68 -13.29 2.83
C VAL A 162 0.43 -13.28 1.76
N PRO A 163 0.17 -13.59 0.48
CA PRO A 163 1.20 -13.54 -0.56
C PRO A 163 1.70 -12.12 -0.82
N VAL A 164 0.84 -11.10 -0.69
CA VAL A 164 1.26 -9.70 -0.85
C VAL A 164 2.23 -9.30 0.27
N TYR A 165 1.95 -9.65 1.51
CA TYR A 165 2.89 -9.42 2.61
C TYR A 165 4.21 -10.17 2.41
N LEU A 166 4.15 -11.42 1.93
CA LEU A 166 5.33 -12.22 1.61
C LEU A 166 6.17 -11.62 0.47
N LEU A 167 5.56 -10.95 -0.51
CA LEU A 167 6.28 -10.22 -1.57
C LEU A 167 6.95 -8.95 -1.03
N PHE A 168 6.32 -8.25 -0.09
CA PHE A 168 6.86 -7.03 0.54
C PHE A 168 7.92 -7.32 1.63
N PHE A 169 7.91 -8.51 2.23
CA PHE A 169 8.88 -8.93 3.25
C PHE A 169 10.35 -8.96 2.77
N PRO A 170 10.73 -9.63 1.65
CA PRO A 170 12.09 -9.61 1.15
C PRO A 170 12.50 -8.20 0.71
N LEU A 171 11.56 -7.41 0.17
CA LEU A 171 11.82 -6.05 -0.28
C LEU A 171 12.21 -5.13 0.88
N SER A 172 11.46 -5.18 1.97
CA SER A 172 11.74 -4.41 3.18
C SER A 172 13.00 -4.92 3.89
N ARG A 173 13.24 -6.24 3.92
CA ARG A 173 14.39 -6.84 4.61
C ARG A 173 15.71 -6.64 3.87
N LEU A 174 15.76 -6.85 2.55
CA LEU A 174 16.96 -6.62 1.73
C LEU A 174 17.37 -5.16 1.76
N LEU A 175 16.39 -4.25 1.70
CA LEU A 175 16.69 -2.83 1.64
C LEU A 175 17.08 -2.25 3.00
N THR A 176 16.46 -2.68 4.10
CA THR A 176 16.82 -2.20 5.45
C THR A 176 18.19 -2.72 5.89
N ARG A 177 18.51 -3.99 5.59
CA ARG A 177 19.80 -4.62 5.93
C ARG A 177 20.98 -3.88 5.30
N HIS A 178 20.79 -3.34 4.09
CA HIS A 178 21.82 -2.61 3.36
C HIS A 178 21.92 -1.12 3.72
N VAL A 179 20.87 -0.48 4.30
CA VAL A 179 21.02 0.89 4.87
C VAL A 179 21.91 0.80 6.10
N ARG A 180 21.57 -0.12 7.00
CA ARG A 180 22.23 -0.25 8.30
C ARG A 180 23.70 -0.69 8.17
N SER A 181 24.05 -1.46 7.13
CA SER A 181 25.46 -1.80 6.84
C SER A 181 26.26 -0.61 6.32
N MET A 182 25.62 0.36 5.65
CA MET A 182 26.29 1.58 5.17
C MET A 182 26.51 2.57 6.32
N ASP A 183 25.55 2.69 7.25
CA ASP A 183 25.71 3.52 8.45
C ASP A 183 26.78 2.93 9.38
N ALA A 184 26.79 1.60 9.58
CA ALA A 184 27.82 0.92 10.36
C ALA A 184 29.22 1.03 9.71
N ALA A 185 29.30 1.08 8.38
CA ALA A 185 30.55 1.30 7.65
C ALA A 185 30.99 2.77 7.63
N ALA A 186 30.06 3.72 7.79
CA ALA A 186 30.36 5.13 7.95
C ALA A 186 30.95 5.41 9.34
N ILE A 187 30.28 4.91 10.41
CA ILE A 187 30.73 5.06 11.80
C ILE A 187 32.13 4.47 12.02
N ARG A 188 32.48 3.36 11.34
CA ARG A 188 33.81 2.72 11.44
C ARG A 188 34.93 3.49 10.73
N ARG A 189 34.62 4.48 9.88
CA ARG A 189 35.64 5.34 9.23
C ARG A 189 35.91 6.63 9.98
N ASP A 190 35.16 6.88 11.05
CA ASP A 190 35.22 8.10 11.85
C ASP A 190 36.12 7.93 13.10
N TRP A 191 36.76 6.76 13.26
CA TRP A 191 37.81 6.42 14.22
C TRP A 191 39.07 6.01 13.46
#